data_AF-A0A7K8TDS1-F1
#
_entry.id   AF-A0A7K8TDS1-F1
#
_cell.length_a   1.000
_cell.length_b   1.000
_cell.length_c   1.000
_cell.angle_alpha   90.00
_cell.angle_beta   90.00
_cell.angle_gamma   90.00
#
_symmetry.space_group_name_H-M   'P 1'
#
loop_
_entity.id
_entity.type
_entity.pdbx_description
1 polymer ?
#
loop_
_entity_poly.entity_id
_entity_poly.type
_entity_poly.pdbx_seq_one_letter_code
_entity_poly.pdbx_strand_id
1 'polypeptide(L)'
;SINEETVELLQPYFNMEDYTLEYAKKVCGNVAGLLSWTQAMAVFYGINRDVLPLKANVAKQEAFLSVANAEYAKAQEALDEKQAELDKVRAKFDAAVEEKMDLLNDAETCRRKMQAASALIDGLSGEKVRWTQQSKEFKSQINRLVGDVLLCTGFLSYCGPFKQNFRKLLLKDLWEAEMRAHKIPFSENLNLISMLVDRPTVSSWCLGG
;
A
#
# COMPACT_ATOMS: atom_id res chain seq x y z
N SER A 1 -1.32 -72.53 -44.38
CA SER A 1 -1.96 -71.20 -44.49
C SER A 1 -2.64 -71.14 -45.83
N ILE A 2 -3.92 -70.76 -45.88
CA ILE A 2 -4.61 -70.49 -47.16
C ILE A 2 -3.99 -69.23 -47.76
N ASN A 3 -3.67 -69.24 -49.05
CA ASN A 3 -3.10 -68.09 -49.76
C ASN A 3 -4.12 -67.55 -50.77
N GLU A 4 -3.87 -66.35 -51.32
CA GLU A 4 -4.80 -65.67 -52.23
C GLU A 4 -5.13 -66.57 -53.44
N GLU A 5 -4.11 -67.21 -53.99
CA GLU A 5 -4.21 -68.18 -55.08
C GLU A 5 -5.13 -69.37 -54.73
N THR A 6 -5.08 -69.89 -53.49
CA THR A 6 -5.98 -70.98 -53.05
C THR A 6 -7.43 -70.51 -53.00
N VAL A 7 -7.69 -69.26 -52.58
CA VAL A 7 -9.04 -68.71 -52.49
C VAL A 7 -9.58 -68.40 -53.89
N GLU A 8 -8.74 -67.88 -54.78
CA GLU A 8 -9.08 -67.65 -56.20
C GLU A 8 -9.40 -68.95 -56.93
N LEU A 9 -8.61 -70.01 -56.72
CA LEU A 9 -8.86 -71.34 -57.30
C LEU A 9 -10.16 -71.97 -56.78
N LEU A 10 -10.58 -71.64 -55.56
CA LEU A 10 -11.81 -72.18 -54.95
C LEU A 10 -13.08 -71.39 -55.34
N GLN A 11 -12.95 -70.14 -55.79
CA GLN A 11 -14.09 -69.29 -56.17
C GLN A 11 -15.05 -69.90 -57.19
N PRO A 12 -14.59 -70.52 -58.29
CA PRO A 12 -15.47 -71.18 -59.25
C PRO A 12 -16.33 -72.29 -58.62
N TYR A 13 -15.80 -73.00 -57.63
CA TYR A 13 -16.52 -74.07 -56.92
C TYR A 13 -17.55 -73.51 -55.95
N PHE A 14 -17.26 -72.39 -55.29
CA PHE A 14 -18.21 -71.72 -54.40
C PHE A 14 -19.42 -71.13 -55.13
N ASN A 15 -19.31 -70.90 -56.45
CA ASN A 15 -20.38 -70.37 -57.30
C ASN A 15 -21.21 -71.47 -58.01
N MET A 16 -20.93 -72.76 -57.78
CA MET A 16 -21.73 -73.85 -58.35
C MET A 16 -23.08 -73.97 -57.64
N GLU A 17 -24.15 -74.28 -58.38
CA GLU A 17 -25.53 -74.35 -57.85
C GLU A 17 -25.71 -75.44 -56.76
N ASP A 18 -24.89 -76.49 -56.80
CA ASP A 18 -24.89 -77.61 -55.86
C ASP A 18 -23.98 -77.40 -54.64
N TYR A 19 -23.15 -76.35 -54.63
CA TYR A 19 -22.26 -76.00 -53.52
C TYR A 19 -22.98 -75.17 -52.45
N THR A 20 -24.10 -75.69 -51.95
CA THR A 20 -24.92 -75.02 -50.94
C THR A 20 -25.12 -75.90 -49.71
N LEU A 21 -25.29 -75.27 -48.55
CA LEU A 21 -25.52 -75.97 -47.28
C LEU A 21 -26.77 -76.87 -47.34
N GLU A 22 -27.81 -76.44 -48.07
CA GLU A 22 -29.04 -77.22 -48.23
C GLU A 22 -28.85 -78.49 -49.07
N TYR A 23 -28.05 -78.42 -50.13
CA TYR A 23 -27.72 -79.60 -50.95
C TYR A 23 -26.80 -80.57 -50.19
N ALA A 24 -25.76 -80.07 -49.53
CA ALA A 24 -24.82 -80.92 -48.79
C ALA A 24 -25.49 -81.65 -47.60
N LYS A 25 -26.46 -81.01 -46.93
CA LYS A 25 -27.22 -81.64 -45.83
C LYS A 25 -28.07 -82.83 -46.28
N LYS A 26 -28.56 -82.83 -47.54
CA LYS A 26 -29.34 -83.94 -48.11
C LYS A 26 -28.48 -85.19 -48.35
N VAL A 27 -27.17 -85.03 -48.53
CA VAL A 27 -26.23 -86.12 -48.79
C VAL A 27 -25.61 -86.64 -47.49
N CYS A 28 -25.03 -85.75 -46.67
CA CYS A 28 -24.41 -86.12 -45.40
C CYS A 28 -24.18 -84.89 -44.51
N GLY A 29 -24.60 -84.96 -43.24
CA GLY A 29 -24.41 -83.86 -42.28
C GLY A 29 -22.95 -83.45 -42.06
N ASN A 30 -22.01 -84.41 -42.11
CA ASN A 30 -20.58 -84.12 -41.96
C ASN A 30 -20.01 -83.37 -43.18
N VAL A 31 -20.53 -83.65 -44.38
CA VAL A 31 -20.12 -82.97 -45.63
C VAL A 31 -20.64 -81.52 -45.65
N ALA A 32 -21.85 -81.28 -45.13
CA ALA A 32 -22.37 -79.93 -44.95
C ALA A 32 -21.53 -79.07 -43.99
N GLY A 33 -21.00 -79.67 -42.92
CA GLY A 33 -20.08 -78.99 -41.99
C GLY A 33 -18.76 -78.58 -42.67
N LEU A 34 -18.19 -79.47 -43.49
CA LEU A 34 -16.98 -79.19 -44.27
C LEU A 34 -17.20 -78.09 -45.32
N LEU A 35 -18.33 -78.12 -46.03
CA LEU A 35 -18.71 -77.09 -47.01
C LEU A 35 -18.87 -75.71 -46.37
N SER A 36 -19.53 -75.64 -45.21
CA SER A 36 -19.66 -74.39 -44.45
C SER A 36 -18.30 -73.88 -43.97
N TRP A 37 -17.40 -74.79 -43.59
CA TRP A 37 -16.07 -74.44 -43.11
C TRP A 37 -15.17 -73.89 -44.22
N THR A 38 -15.21 -74.45 -45.44
CA THR A 38 -14.44 -73.95 -46.59
C THR A 38 -14.89 -72.56 -47.04
N GLN A 39 -16.21 -72.32 -47.10
CA GLN A 39 -16.76 -70.98 -47.34
C GLN A 39 -16.36 -69.98 -46.25
N ALA A 40 -16.50 -70.36 -44.97
CA ALA A 40 -16.10 -69.52 -43.85
C ALA A 40 -14.59 -69.21 -43.86
N MET A 41 -13.75 -70.16 -44.28
CA MET A 41 -12.30 -69.96 -44.39
C MET A 41 -11.92 -68.97 -45.50
N ALA A 42 -12.62 -69.00 -46.64
CA ALA A 42 -12.42 -68.05 -47.75
C ALA A 42 -12.86 -66.63 -47.37
N VAL A 43 -14.01 -66.49 -46.72
CA VAL A 43 -14.50 -65.20 -46.19
C VAL A 43 -13.57 -64.66 -45.11
N PHE A 44 -13.13 -65.51 -44.19
CA PHE A 44 -12.17 -65.16 -43.15
C PHE A 44 -10.85 -64.66 -43.75
N TYR A 45 -10.33 -65.31 -44.80
CA TYR A 45 -9.12 -64.87 -45.47
C TYR A 45 -9.25 -63.43 -46.00
N GLY A 46 -10.33 -63.12 -46.71
CA GLY A 46 -10.57 -61.78 -47.26
C GLY A 46 -10.65 -60.70 -46.17
N ILE A 47 -11.40 -60.96 -45.09
CA ILE A 47 -11.50 -60.04 -43.94
C ILE A 47 -10.13 -59.91 -43.24
N ASN A 48 -9.41 -61.01 -43.05
CA ASN A 48 -8.14 -61.00 -42.35
C ASN A 48 -7.05 -60.27 -43.14
N ARG A 49 -7.09 -60.32 -44.49
CA ARG A 49 -6.21 -59.52 -45.36
C ARG A 49 -6.32 -58.03 -45.06
N ASP A 50 -7.53 -57.53 -44.85
CA ASP A 50 -7.78 -56.11 -44.59
C ASP A 50 -7.60 -55.75 -43.11
N VAL A 51 -7.89 -56.68 -42.18
CA VAL A 51 -7.81 -56.46 -40.72
C VAL A 51 -6.39 -56.56 -40.18
N LEU A 52 -5.51 -57.40 -40.74
CA LEU A 52 -4.12 -57.53 -40.31
C LEU A 52 -3.33 -56.20 -40.35
N PRO A 53 -3.33 -55.43 -41.46
CA PRO A 53 -2.63 -54.14 -41.49
C PRO A 53 -3.25 -53.13 -40.52
N LEU A 54 -4.57 -53.16 -40.32
CA LEU A 54 -5.25 -52.31 -39.34
C LEU A 54 -4.82 -52.65 -37.90
N LYS A 55 -4.76 -53.93 -37.54
CA LYS A 55 -4.26 -54.38 -36.22
C LYS A 55 -2.80 -53.99 -36.01
N ALA A 56 -1.96 -54.15 -37.03
CA ALA A 56 -0.56 -53.72 -36.96
C ALA A 56 -0.44 -52.19 -36.78
N ASN A 57 -1.29 -51.42 -37.45
CA ASN A 57 -1.31 -49.97 -37.31
C ASN A 57 -1.81 -49.52 -35.93
N VAL A 58 -2.85 -50.16 -35.39
CA VAL A 58 -3.33 -49.91 -34.01
C VAL A 58 -2.21 -50.15 -33.01
N ALA A 59 -1.55 -51.32 -33.06
CA ALA A 59 -0.45 -51.63 -32.15
C ALA A 59 0.70 -50.62 -32.25
N LYS A 60 1.01 -50.15 -33.47
CA LYS A 60 2.01 -49.10 -33.70
C LYS A 60 1.58 -47.77 -33.09
N GLN A 61 0.33 -47.34 -33.27
CA GLN A 61 -0.17 -46.09 -32.72
C GLN A 61 -0.30 -46.12 -31.20
N GLU A 62 -0.72 -47.24 -30.61
CA GLU A 62 -0.76 -47.43 -29.15
C GLU A 62 0.65 -47.31 -28.54
N ALA A 63 1.66 -47.90 -29.18
CA ALA A 63 3.04 -47.75 -28.75
C ALA A 63 3.51 -46.28 -28.80
N PHE A 64 3.22 -45.56 -29.89
CA PHE A 64 3.55 -44.13 -29.99
C PHE A 64 2.82 -43.28 -28.95
N LEU A 65 1.53 -43.54 -28.74
CA LEU A 65 0.71 -42.83 -27.76
C LEU A 65 1.24 -43.07 -26.34
N SER A 66 1.67 -44.29 -26.03
CA SER A 66 2.29 -44.61 -24.74
C SER A 66 3.58 -43.81 -24.51
N VAL A 67 4.43 -43.67 -25.53
CA VAL A 67 5.67 -42.88 -25.43
C VAL A 67 5.35 -41.38 -25.28
N ALA A 68 4.46 -40.86 -26.11
CA ALA A 68 4.06 -39.44 -26.07
C ALA A 68 3.42 -39.07 -24.71
N ASN A 69 2.58 -39.93 -24.15
CA ASN A 69 2.00 -39.71 -22.82
C ASN A 69 3.06 -39.72 -21.71
N ALA A 70 4.08 -40.59 -21.82
CA ALA A 70 5.17 -40.61 -20.86
C ALA A 70 6.05 -39.34 -20.94
N GLU A 71 6.31 -38.84 -22.14
CA GLU A 71 7.02 -37.57 -22.35
C GLU A 71 6.21 -36.38 -21.85
N TYR A 72 4.90 -36.35 -22.15
CA TYR A 72 3.98 -35.34 -21.65
C TYR A 72 3.95 -35.31 -20.12
N ALA A 73 3.84 -36.48 -19.47
CA ALA A 73 3.84 -36.57 -18.01
C ALA A 73 5.12 -35.99 -17.39
N LYS A 74 6.29 -36.30 -17.96
CA LYS A 74 7.57 -35.73 -17.50
C LYS A 74 7.65 -34.22 -17.69
N ALA A 75 7.17 -33.71 -18.83
CA ALA A 75 7.15 -32.28 -19.11
C ALA A 75 6.19 -31.54 -18.16
N GLN A 76 5.04 -32.13 -17.86
CA GLN A 76 4.08 -31.58 -16.93
C GLN A 76 4.62 -31.55 -15.49
N GLU A 77 5.29 -32.62 -15.06
CA GLU A 77 5.93 -32.67 -13.73
C GLU A 77 7.00 -31.58 -13.57
N ALA A 78 7.86 -31.40 -14.58
CA ALA A 78 8.86 -30.33 -14.58
C ALA A 78 8.23 -28.93 -14.58
N LEU A 79 7.11 -28.75 -15.29
CA LEU A 79 6.37 -27.48 -15.29
C LEU A 79 5.78 -27.19 -13.91
N ASP A 80 5.16 -28.18 -13.28
CA ASP A 80 4.54 -28.05 -11.96
C ASP A 80 5.58 -27.73 -10.88
N GLU A 81 6.76 -28.37 -10.95
CA GLU A 81 7.90 -28.06 -10.07
C GLU A 81 8.34 -26.59 -10.22
N LYS A 82 8.54 -26.13 -11.47
CA LYS A 82 8.96 -24.75 -11.73
C LYS A 82 7.90 -23.73 -11.36
N GLN A 83 6.63 -24.04 -11.55
CA GLN A 83 5.52 -23.19 -11.13
C GLN A 83 5.50 -23.06 -9.60
N ALA A 84 5.69 -24.16 -8.87
CA ALA A 84 5.76 -24.13 -7.41
C ALA A 84 6.96 -23.33 -6.87
N GLU A 85 8.11 -23.38 -7.55
CA GLU A 85 9.25 -22.50 -7.24
C GLU A 85 8.93 -21.03 -7.50
N LEU A 86 8.33 -20.73 -8.64
CA LEU A 86 7.95 -19.37 -9.03
C LEU A 86 6.97 -18.76 -8.02
N ASP A 87 5.96 -19.51 -7.61
CA ASP A 87 4.94 -19.05 -6.66
C ASP A 87 5.56 -18.72 -5.30
N LYS A 88 6.52 -19.51 -4.83
CA LYS A 88 7.27 -19.23 -3.59
C LYS A 88 8.06 -17.93 -3.69
N VAL A 89 8.75 -17.71 -4.80
CA VAL A 89 9.56 -16.49 -5.02
C VAL A 89 8.65 -15.27 -5.16
N ARG A 90 7.53 -15.42 -5.87
CA ARG A 90 6.53 -14.36 -6.05
C ARG A 90 5.90 -13.95 -4.73
N ALA A 91 5.51 -14.90 -3.89
CA ALA A 91 5.00 -14.60 -2.54
C ALA A 91 6.02 -13.84 -1.67
N LYS A 92 7.30 -14.21 -1.73
CA LYS A 92 8.37 -13.48 -1.02
C LYS A 92 8.57 -12.07 -1.57
N PHE A 93 8.50 -11.92 -2.89
CA PHE A 93 8.62 -10.62 -3.54
C PHE A 93 7.47 -9.70 -3.15
N ASP A 94 6.23 -10.19 -3.22
CA ASP A 94 5.03 -9.42 -2.88
C ASP A 94 5.07 -8.97 -1.41
N ALA A 95 5.45 -9.88 -0.48
CA ALA A 95 5.62 -9.54 0.93
C ALA A 95 6.72 -8.49 1.16
N ALA A 96 7.87 -8.60 0.48
CA ALA A 96 8.95 -7.62 0.59
C ALA A 96 8.57 -6.25 0.00
N VAL A 97 7.74 -6.23 -1.04
CA VAL A 97 7.22 -4.99 -1.62
C VAL A 97 6.24 -4.33 -0.66
N GLU A 98 5.35 -5.09 -0.02
CA GLU A 98 4.43 -4.58 1.00
C GLU A 98 5.19 -3.98 2.19
N GLU A 99 6.14 -4.72 2.77
CA GLU A 99 6.97 -4.23 3.87
C GLU A 99 7.75 -2.96 3.49
N LYS A 100 8.29 -2.90 2.27
CA LYS A 100 8.97 -1.70 1.77
C LYS A 100 8.02 -0.51 1.72
N MET A 101 6.78 -0.68 1.26
CA MET A 101 5.82 0.42 1.16
C MET A 101 5.40 0.92 2.55
N ASP A 102 5.19 0.02 3.49
CA ASP A 102 4.88 0.38 4.89
C ASP A 102 6.01 1.19 5.52
N LEU A 103 7.26 0.72 5.38
CA LEU A 103 8.43 1.45 5.88
C LEU A 103 8.60 2.84 5.25
N LEU A 104 8.29 2.98 3.96
CA LEU A 104 8.32 4.28 3.28
C LEU A 104 7.25 5.23 3.81
N ASN A 105 6.03 4.74 4.01
CA ASN A 105 4.92 5.52 4.58
C ASN A 105 5.23 5.99 6.01
N ASP A 106 5.79 5.10 6.84
CA ASP A 106 6.21 5.41 8.21
C ASP A 106 7.33 6.45 8.23
N ALA A 107 8.34 6.28 7.37
CA ALA A 107 9.43 7.24 7.24
C ALA A 107 8.93 8.62 6.80
N GLU A 108 8.00 8.69 5.85
CA GLU A 108 7.43 9.95 5.41
C GLU A 108 6.60 10.62 6.51
N THR A 109 5.79 9.84 7.24
CA THR A 109 5.01 10.33 8.38
C THR A 109 5.92 10.88 9.46
N CYS A 110 7.01 10.17 9.79
CA CYS A 110 8.02 10.62 10.73
C CYS A 110 8.67 11.92 10.28
N ARG A 111 9.11 12.00 9.01
CA ARG A 111 9.70 13.20 8.41
C ARG A 111 8.75 14.41 8.52
N ARG A 112 7.47 14.24 8.21
CA ARG A 112 6.46 15.30 8.35
C ARG A 112 6.32 15.78 9.80
N LYS A 113 6.27 14.84 10.76
CA LYS A 113 6.23 15.17 12.19
C LYS A 113 7.48 15.93 12.63
N MET A 114 8.66 15.51 12.20
CA MET A 114 9.93 16.19 12.51
C MET A 114 9.96 17.61 11.94
N GLN A 115 9.52 17.79 10.69
CA GLN A 115 9.46 19.13 10.07
C GLN A 115 8.49 20.06 10.81
N ALA A 116 7.30 19.56 11.18
CA ALA A 116 6.34 20.33 11.96
C ALA A 116 6.89 20.70 13.34
N ALA A 117 7.57 19.76 14.01
CA ALA A 117 8.21 20.01 15.30
C ALA A 117 9.33 21.05 15.20
N SER A 118 10.18 20.98 14.16
CA SER A 118 11.24 21.97 13.94
C SER A 118 10.65 23.36 13.70
N ALA A 119 9.65 23.46 12.82
CA ALA A 119 8.98 24.73 12.55
C ALA A 119 8.35 25.34 13.82
N LEU A 120 7.78 24.48 14.69
CA LEU A 120 7.23 24.91 15.98
C LEU A 120 8.33 25.40 16.92
N ILE A 121 9.45 24.66 17.04
CA ILE A 121 10.59 25.07 17.88
C ILE A 121 11.17 26.40 17.39
N ASP A 122 11.39 26.55 16.09
CA ASP A 122 11.94 27.75 15.48
C ASP A 122 10.99 28.95 15.67
N GLY A 123 9.69 28.73 15.47
CA GLY A 123 8.65 29.74 15.70
C GLY A 123 8.57 30.19 17.16
N LEU A 124 8.61 29.26 18.11
CA LEU A 124 8.54 29.58 19.56
C LEU A 124 9.87 30.03 20.16
N SER A 125 11.00 29.80 19.51
CA SER A 125 12.32 30.19 20.03
C SER A 125 12.41 31.71 20.24
N GLY A 126 11.93 32.49 19.27
CA GLY A 126 11.83 33.95 19.39
C GLY A 126 10.86 34.39 20.49
N GLU A 127 9.71 33.72 20.61
CA GLU A 127 8.73 34.00 21.66
C GLU A 127 9.27 33.72 23.06
N LYS A 128 10.00 32.62 23.24
CA LYS A 128 10.66 32.28 24.51
C LYS A 128 11.61 33.39 24.97
N VAL A 129 12.44 33.90 24.06
CA VAL A 129 13.36 35.01 24.37
C VAL A 129 12.55 36.27 24.75
N ARG A 130 11.54 36.61 23.95
CA ARG A 130 10.67 37.77 24.19
C ARG A 130 9.97 37.69 25.55
N TRP A 131 9.33 36.58 25.88
CA TRP A 131 8.62 36.39 27.16
C TRP A 131 9.58 36.38 28.35
N THR A 132 10.77 35.79 28.17
CA THR A 132 11.80 35.84 29.21
C THR A 132 12.24 37.27 29.50
N GLN A 133 12.44 38.08 28.44
CA GLN A 133 12.79 39.48 28.59
C GLN A 133 11.65 40.30 29.21
N GLN A 134 10.42 40.12 28.73
CA GLN A 134 9.23 40.78 29.29
C GLN A 134 9.01 40.43 30.76
N SER A 135 9.23 39.17 31.16
CA SER A 135 9.14 38.75 32.57
C SER A 135 10.15 39.49 33.46
N LYS A 136 11.40 39.64 33.01
CA LYS A 136 12.41 40.43 33.72
C LYS A 136 12.02 41.90 33.82
N GLU A 137 11.50 42.46 32.73
CA GLU A 137 11.07 43.84 32.69
C GLU A 137 9.87 44.10 33.60
N PHE A 138 8.86 43.22 33.60
CA PHE A 138 7.73 43.30 34.52
C PHE A 138 8.17 43.19 35.98
N LYS A 139 9.11 42.28 36.30
CA LYS A 139 9.67 42.20 37.66
C LYS A 139 10.32 43.52 38.08
N SER A 140 11.04 44.17 37.16
CA SER A 140 11.65 45.49 37.40
C SER A 140 10.59 46.59 37.57
N GLN A 141 9.53 46.58 36.73
CA GLN A 141 8.42 47.52 36.83
C GLN A 141 7.65 47.37 38.13
N ILE A 142 7.32 46.15 38.55
CA ILE A 142 6.64 45.86 39.83
C ILE A 142 7.43 46.43 41.01
N ASN A 143 8.77 46.32 40.99
CA ASN A 143 9.60 46.86 42.06
C ASN A 143 9.54 48.39 42.15
N ARG A 144 9.41 49.09 41.02
CA ARG A 144 9.30 50.57 40.97
C ARG A 144 7.87 51.10 41.06
N LEU A 145 6.88 50.25 40.83
CA LEU A 145 5.47 50.63 40.70
C LEU A 145 4.94 51.37 41.93
N VAL A 146 5.37 50.96 43.13
CA VAL A 146 4.92 51.59 44.38
C VAL A 146 5.34 53.06 44.44
N GLY A 147 6.59 53.38 44.11
CA GLY A 147 7.07 54.77 44.05
C GLY A 147 6.40 55.56 42.92
N ASP A 148 6.20 54.94 41.76
CA ASP A 148 5.55 55.58 40.62
C ASP A 148 4.07 55.94 40.94
N VAL A 149 3.33 55.03 41.59
CA VAL A 149 1.96 55.29 42.06
C VAL A 149 1.94 56.36 43.14
N LEU A 150 2.92 56.38 44.05
CA LEU A 150 3.03 57.42 45.08
C LEU A 150 3.20 58.81 44.46
N LEU A 151 4.07 58.94 43.45
CA LEU A 151 4.23 60.20 42.71
C LEU A 151 2.94 60.62 41.98
N CYS A 152 2.28 59.69 41.30
CA CYS A 152 1.02 59.95 40.60
C CYS A 152 -0.09 60.41 41.56
N THR A 153 -0.27 59.71 42.67
CA THR A 153 -1.31 60.04 43.66
C THR A 153 -1.01 61.36 44.37
N GLY A 154 0.26 61.63 44.70
CA GLY A 154 0.70 62.92 45.22
C GLY A 154 0.43 64.07 44.23
N PHE A 155 0.72 63.86 42.95
CA PHE A 155 0.41 64.84 41.90
C PHE A 155 -1.09 65.12 41.80
N LEU A 156 -1.93 64.08 41.72
CA LEU A 156 -3.38 64.24 41.60
C LEU A 156 -3.99 64.94 42.83
N SER A 157 -3.47 64.65 44.02
CA SER A 157 -4.03 65.15 45.28
C SER A 157 -3.61 66.58 45.59
N TYR A 158 -2.35 66.95 45.32
CA TYR A 158 -1.77 68.21 45.81
C TYR A 158 -1.38 69.20 44.72
N CYS A 159 -1.13 68.77 43.47
CA CYS A 159 -0.56 69.66 42.45
C CYS A 159 -1.57 70.51 41.67
N GLY A 160 -2.88 70.25 41.81
CA GLY A 160 -3.95 70.89 41.02
C GLY A 160 -3.88 72.43 40.98
N PRO A 161 -3.87 73.13 42.13
CA PRO A 161 -3.90 74.60 42.18
C PRO A 161 -2.60 75.30 41.72
N PHE A 162 -1.49 74.56 41.60
CA PHE A 162 -0.17 75.15 41.38
C PHE A 162 0.19 75.33 39.89
N LYS A 163 1.12 76.25 39.60
CA LYS A 163 1.67 76.45 38.25
C LYS A 163 2.71 75.38 37.91
N GLN A 164 2.99 75.18 36.62
CA GLN A 164 3.88 74.13 36.11
C GLN A 164 5.26 74.10 36.78
N ASN A 165 5.89 75.26 37.02
CA ASN A 165 7.22 75.33 37.64
C ASN A 165 7.19 74.80 39.09
N PHE A 166 6.14 75.14 39.84
CA PHE A 166 5.99 74.67 41.22
C PHE A 166 5.63 73.19 41.28
N ARG A 167 4.81 72.69 40.35
CA ARG A 167 4.54 71.25 40.21
C ARG A 167 5.83 70.46 39.92
N LYS A 168 6.72 70.98 39.07
CA LYS A 168 8.03 70.39 38.79
C LYS A 168 8.93 70.36 40.03
N LEU A 169 9.00 71.45 40.78
CA LEU A 169 9.74 71.53 42.05
C LEU A 169 9.28 70.45 43.04
N LEU A 170 7.96 70.34 43.26
CA LEU A 170 7.40 69.32 44.16
C LEU A 170 7.77 67.90 43.71
N LEU A 171 7.55 67.57 42.43
CA LEU A 171 7.79 66.23 41.90
C LEU A 171 9.27 65.85 41.83
N LYS A 172 10.09 66.67 41.17
CA LYS A 172 11.47 66.34 40.80
C LYS A 172 12.48 66.63 41.89
N ASP A 173 12.31 67.72 42.62
CA ASP A 173 13.34 68.20 43.53
C ASP A 173 13.06 67.75 44.97
N LEU A 174 11.79 67.72 45.39
CA LEU A 174 11.41 67.38 46.76
C LEU A 174 10.98 65.91 46.91
N TRP A 175 9.96 65.46 46.19
CA TRP A 175 9.39 64.12 46.41
C TRP A 175 10.31 62.99 45.92
N GLU A 176 10.98 63.15 44.78
CA GLU A 176 12.01 62.18 44.36
C GLU A 176 13.19 62.12 45.33
N ALA A 177 13.59 63.24 45.94
CA ALA A 177 14.66 63.26 46.95
C ALA A 177 14.25 62.49 48.21
N GLU A 178 13.03 62.70 48.70
CA GLU A 178 12.47 61.94 49.84
C GLU A 178 12.38 60.44 49.53
N MET A 179 11.91 60.06 48.34
CA MET A 179 11.86 58.64 47.96
C MET A 179 13.25 58.00 47.90
N ARG A 180 14.27 58.73 47.41
CA ARG A 180 15.67 58.25 47.45
C ARG A 180 16.16 58.10 48.89
N ALA A 181 15.87 59.05 49.77
CA ALA A 181 16.25 58.98 51.19
C ALA A 181 15.63 57.77 51.90
N HIS A 182 14.37 57.47 51.59
CA HIS A 182 13.63 56.32 52.13
C HIS A 182 13.85 55.01 51.37
N LYS A 183 14.71 54.98 50.34
CA LYS A 183 15.00 53.81 49.49
C LYS A 183 13.76 53.21 48.83
N ILE A 184 12.78 54.04 48.50
CA ILE A 184 11.60 53.63 47.74
C ILE A 184 11.99 53.64 46.26
N PRO A 185 11.93 52.50 45.55
CA PRO A 185 12.25 52.47 44.13
C PRO A 185 11.17 53.17 43.30
N PHE A 186 11.59 53.97 42.32
CA PHE A 186 10.72 54.65 41.37
C PHE A 186 11.44 54.79 40.02
N SER A 187 10.70 55.19 38.99
CA SER A 187 11.22 55.40 37.64
C SER A 187 11.75 56.83 37.48
N GLU A 188 13.05 56.99 37.20
CA GLU A 188 13.72 58.32 37.16
C GLU A 188 13.10 59.31 36.15
N ASN A 189 12.57 58.80 35.05
CA ASN A 189 11.91 59.58 34.01
C ASN A 189 10.42 59.21 33.88
N LEU A 190 9.72 59.15 35.01
CA LEU A 190 8.28 58.86 35.01
C LEU A 190 7.50 59.89 34.19
N ASN A 191 6.82 59.43 33.15
CA ASN A 191 5.83 60.22 32.41
C ASN A 191 4.45 60.01 33.05
N LEU A 192 4.08 60.95 33.92
CA LEU A 192 2.82 60.95 34.67
C LEU A 192 1.59 60.84 33.76
N ILE A 193 1.61 61.51 32.60
CA ILE A 193 0.46 61.53 31.69
C ILE A 193 0.24 60.13 31.11
N SER A 194 1.30 59.49 30.61
CA SER A 194 1.19 58.15 30.02
C SER A 194 0.90 57.04 31.04
N MET A 195 1.16 57.29 32.33
CA MET A 195 0.83 56.35 33.41
C MET A 195 -0.65 56.44 33.80
N LEU A 196 -1.23 57.64 33.73
CA LEU A 196 -2.60 57.89 34.17
C LEU A 196 -3.63 57.76 33.05
N VAL A 197 -3.24 58.05 31.81
CA VAL A 197 -4.15 58.07 30.66
C VAL A 197 -3.46 57.44 29.44
N ASP A 198 -4.18 56.59 28.73
CA ASP A 198 -3.74 56.00 27.49
C ASP A 198 -3.79 57.01 26.33
N ARG A 199 -2.91 56.83 25.34
CA ARG A 199 -2.80 57.76 24.20
C ARG A 199 -4.09 57.91 23.38
N PRO A 200 -4.86 56.82 23.11
CA PRO A 200 -6.15 56.94 22.44
C PRO A 200 -7.13 57.89 23.14
N THR A 201 -7.26 57.78 24.46
CA THR A 201 -8.12 58.67 25.25
C THR A 201 -7.67 60.13 25.13
N VAL A 202 -6.37 60.42 25.25
CA VAL A 202 -5.84 61.78 25.04
C VAL A 202 -6.19 62.31 23.65
N SER A 203 -6.02 61.49 22.61
CA SER A 203 -6.36 61.87 21.23
C SER A 203 -7.85 62.19 21.08
N SER A 204 -8.73 61.46 21.76
CA SER A 204 -10.17 61.69 21.69
C SER A 204 -10.56 63.04 22.30
N TRP A 205 -9.92 63.45 23.40
CA TRP A 205 -10.16 64.75 24.03
C TRP A 205 -9.64 65.90 23.17
N CYS A 206 -8.50 65.72 22.48
CA CYS A 206 -8.00 66.71 21.53
C CYS A 206 -8.93 66.92 20.34
N LEU A 207 -9.73 65.93 19.95
CA LEU A 207 -10.71 66.04 18.87
C LEU A 207 -12.04 66.66 19.31
N GLY A 208 -12.39 66.53 20.59
CA GLY A 208 -13.63 67.08 21.16
C GLY A 208 -13.51 68.47 21.77
N GLY A 209 -12.30 69.04 21.78
CA GLY A 209 -11.98 70.37 22.30
C GLY A 209 -11.73 71.41 21.22
#